data_AF-A0A9W2ZMB8-F1
#
_entry.id   AF-A0A9W2ZMB8-F1
#
_cell.length_a   1.000
_cell.length_b   1.000
_cell.length_c   1.000
_cell.angle_alpha   90.00
_cell.angle_beta   90.00
_cell.angle_gamma   90.00
#
_symmetry.space_group_name_H-M   'P 1'
#
loop_
_entity.id
_entity.type
_entity.pdbx_description
1 polymer ?
#
loop_
_entity_poly.entity_id
_entity_poly.type
_entity_poly.pdbx_seq_one_letter_code
_entity_poly.pdbx_strand_id
1 'polypeptide(L)'
;MTVLPAELENELVSHINQLEGMLFGLTRNDIRCLAYQIVEKNGLSHRFNKTERMAGKDWFRDFKKRHNLSLRQPEATSLARSTGFNKIAVNRFFDKLESIITENKLDALRIFNTDETALSTVQKKQQKVVSLTGRHQVGKLTSAERGLTATAIFCANAAGNAIPPMLVYKRKRM
;
A
#
# COMPACT_ATOMS: atom_id res chain seq x y z
N MET A 1 -14.78 26.31 -6.88
CA MET A 1 -13.91 27.49 -7.13
C MET A 1 -12.48 26.99 -7.24
N THR A 2 -11.84 27.13 -8.40
CA THR A 2 -10.44 26.77 -8.63
C THR A 2 -9.54 27.87 -8.06
N VAL A 3 -8.64 27.52 -7.15
CA VAL A 3 -7.65 28.43 -6.54
C VAL A 3 -6.30 28.31 -7.24
N LEU A 4 -6.05 27.17 -7.88
CA LEU A 4 -4.87 26.93 -8.70
C LEU A 4 -5.23 27.16 -10.18
N PRO A 5 -4.34 27.79 -10.97
CA PRO A 5 -4.36 27.71 -12.42
C PRO A 5 -4.29 26.27 -12.92
N ALA A 6 -4.88 26.00 -14.09
CA ALA A 6 -4.97 24.64 -14.64
C ALA A 6 -3.59 23.98 -14.82
N GLU A 7 -2.57 24.75 -15.20
CA GLU A 7 -1.20 24.27 -15.37
C GLU A 7 -0.62 23.72 -14.06
N LEU A 8 -0.68 24.51 -12.98
CA LEU A 8 -0.20 24.10 -11.64
C LEU A 8 -1.04 22.96 -11.06
N GLU A 9 -2.34 22.95 -11.36
CA GLU A 9 -3.23 21.86 -10.93
C GLU A 9 -2.85 20.53 -11.62
N ASN A 10 -2.50 20.56 -12.90
CA ASN A 10 -2.02 19.40 -13.66
C ASN A 10 -0.63 18.95 -13.21
N GLU A 11 0.29 19.88 -12.91
CA GLU A 11 1.61 19.57 -12.36
C GLU A 11 1.50 18.84 -11.02
N LEU A 12 0.60 19.31 -10.14
CA LEU A 12 0.33 18.65 -8.86
C LEU A 12 -0.21 17.23 -9.05
N VAL A 13 -1.09 17.00 -10.03
CA VAL A 13 -1.59 15.66 -10.37
C VAL A 13 -0.47 14.76 -10.90
N SER A 14 0.38 15.28 -11.78
CA SER A 14 1.55 14.54 -12.31
C SER A 14 2.47 14.11 -11.16
N HIS A 15 2.75 15.02 -10.23
CA HIS A 15 3.57 14.75 -9.06
C HIS A 15 2.95 13.68 -8.13
N ILE A 16 1.64 13.74 -7.89
CA ILE A 16 0.91 12.71 -7.12
C ILE A 16 1.06 11.34 -7.76
N ASN A 17 0.90 11.25 -9.09
CA ASN A 17 1.00 9.98 -9.82
C ASN A 17 2.43 9.42 -9.83
N GLN A 18 3.44 10.29 -9.95
CA GLN A 18 4.84 9.89 -9.90
C GLN A 18 5.20 9.29 -8.53
N LEU A 19 4.83 9.99 -7.44
CA LEU A 19 5.09 9.51 -6.08
C LEU A 19 4.33 8.23 -5.76
N GLU A 20 3.08 8.11 -6.21
CA GLU A 20 2.31 6.87 -6.08
C GLU A 20 2.97 5.70 -6.82
N GLY A 21 3.47 5.92 -8.05
CA GLY A 21 4.20 4.91 -8.82
C GLY A 21 5.50 4.45 -8.15
N MET A 22 6.11 5.31 -7.33
CA MET A 22 7.27 4.99 -6.49
C MET A 22 6.90 4.44 -5.10
N LEU A 23 5.62 4.16 -4.85
CA LEU A 23 5.07 3.69 -3.57
C LEU A 23 5.16 4.69 -2.40
N PHE A 24 5.34 5.98 -2.71
CA PHE A 24 5.29 7.11 -1.78
C PHE A 24 3.95 7.84 -1.86
N GLY A 25 2.85 7.10 -1.66
CA GLY A 25 1.50 7.66 -1.75
C GLY A 25 1.25 8.82 -0.79
N LEU A 26 0.73 9.92 -1.31
CA LEU A 26 0.40 11.12 -0.52
C LEU A 26 -0.97 10.99 0.16
N THR A 27 -1.06 11.46 1.40
CA THR A 27 -2.33 11.53 2.13
C THR A 27 -3.16 12.74 1.70
N ARG A 28 -4.43 12.77 2.12
CA ARG A 28 -5.28 13.96 1.96
C ARG A 28 -4.64 15.22 2.55
N ASN A 29 -3.99 15.10 3.70
CA ASN A 29 -3.40 16.26 4.36
C ASN A 29 -2.16 16.74 3.60
N ASP A 30 -1.33 15.83 3.11
CA ASP A 30 -0.14 16.19 2.33
C ASP A 30 -0.53 16.97 1.07
N ILE A 31 -1.56 16.52 0.34
CA ILE A 31 -2.05 17.23 -0.85
C ILE A 31 -2.61 18.61 -0.49
N ARG A 32 -3.30 18.74 0.65
CA ARG A 32 -3.83 20.05 1.11
C ARG A 32 -2.70 21.00 1.52
N CYS A 33 -1.63 20.49 2.12
CA CYS A 33 -0.44 21.27 2.48
C CYS A 33 0.36 21.66 1.24
N LEU A 34 0.56 20.74 0.29
CA LEU A 34 1.23 21.01 -0.99
C LEU A 34 0.50 22.09 -1.79
N ALA A 35 -0.83 22.01 -1.87
CA ALA A 35 -1.64 23.04 -2.53
C ALA A 35 -1.48 24.41 -1.89
N TYR A 36 -1.38 24.49 -0.56
CA TYR A 36 -1.09 25.74 0.14
C TYR A 36 0.31 26.27 -0.20
N GLN A 37 1.32 25.41 -0.17
CA GLN A 37 2.71 25.78 -0.51
C GLN A 37 2.86 26.28 -1.95
N ILE A 38 2.20 25.63 -2.92
CA ILE A 38 2.21 26.06 -4.32
C ILE A 38 1.62 27.46 -4.46
N VAL A 39 0.51 27.72 -3.79
CA VAL A 39 -0.17 29.02 -3.85
C VAL A 39 0.67 30.13 -3.22
N GLU A 40 1.24 29.89 -2.03
CA GLU A 40 2.13 30.86 -1.36
C GLU A 40 3.41 31.12 -2.17
N LYS A 41 4.03 30.08 -2.73
CA LYS A 41 5.26 30.20 -3.55
C LYS A 41 5.03 30.98 -4.85
N ASN A 42 3.86 30.83 -5.45
CA ASN A 42 3.48 31.54 -6.67
C ASN A 42 2.80 32.91 -6.39
N GLY A 43 2.70 33.34 -5.13
CA GLY A 43 2.09 34.62 -4.77
C GLY A 43 0.60 34.72 -5.13
N LEU A 44 -0.10 33.59 -5.24
CA LEU A 44 -1.49 33.54 -5.67
C LEU A 44 -2.42 33.93 -4.51
N SER A 45 -3.45 34.74 -4.78
CA SER A 45 -4.45 35.09 -3.77
C SER A 45 -5.33 33.89 -3.43
N HIS A 46 -5.51 33.60 -2.13
CA HIS A 46 -6.30 32.46 -1.68
C HIS A 46 -7.00 32.70 -0.33
N ARG A 47 -8.02 31.87 -0.09
CA ARG A 47 -8.78 31.82 1.18
C ARG A 47 -8.44 30.59 2.03
N PHE A 48 -7.32 29.93 1.75
CA PHE A 48 -6.85 28.80 2.55
C PHE A 48 -6.47 29.21 3.97
N ASN A 49 -6.48 28.23 4.88
CA ASN A 49 -6.19 28.46 6.29
C ASN A 49 -4.69 28.75 6.46
N LYS A 50 -4.34 29.98 6.84
CA LYS A 50 -2.95 30.41 7.07
C LYS A 50 -2.38 29.91 8.40
N THR A 51 -3.23 29.69 9.40
CA THR A 51 -2.81 29.15 10.71
C THR A 51 -2.41 27.68 10.59
N GLU A 52 -3.24 26.88 9.91
CA GLU A 52 -2.97 25.46 9.66
C GLU A 52 -2.11 25.21 8.41
N ARG A 53 -1.82 26.24 7.62
CA ARG A 53 -1.03 26.19 6.36
C ARG A 53 -1.52 25.09 5.40
N MET A 54 -2.84 25.04 5.19
CA MET A 54 -3.45 23.99 4.38
C MET A 54 -4.70 24.45 3.61
N ALA A 55 -4.91 23.85 2.45
CA ALA A 55 -6.13 24.03 1.68
C ALA A 55 -7.37 23.46 2.39
N GLY A 56 -8.56 23.97 2.08
CA GLY A 56 -9.82 23.53 2.68
C GLY A 56 -10.21 22.09 2.31
N LYS A 57 -11.11 21.48 3.10
CA LYS A 57 -11.65 20.14 2.81
C LYS A 57 -12.51 20.12 1.53
N ASP A 58 -13.29 21.18 1.32
CA ASP A 58 -14.13 21.33 0.12
C ASP A 58 -13.28 21.46 -1.15
N TRP A 59 -12.20 22.24 -1.08
CA TRP A 59 -11.25 22.38 -2.19
C TRP A 59 -10.68 21.01 -2.60
N PHE A 60 -10.27 20.19 -1.63
CA PHE A 60 -9.75 18.84 -1.92
C PHE A 60 -10.81 17.93 -2.53
N ARG A 61 -12.07 18.00 -2.05
CA ARG A 61 -13.18 17.23 -2.63
C ARG A 61 -13.39 17.58 -4.10
N ASP A 62 -13.38 18.86 -4.42
CA ASP A 62 -13.60 19.33 -5.79
C ASP A 62 -12.39 19.02 -6.69
N PHE A 63 -11.15 19.20 -6.20
CA PHE A 63 -9.91 18.81 -6.89
C PHE A 63 -9.90 17.33 -7.25
N LYS A 64 -10.22 16.47 -6.27
CA LYS A 64 -10.32 15.02 -6.46
C LYS A 64 -11.34 14.66 -7.54
N LYS A 65 -12.50 15.33 -7.54
CA LYS A 65 -13.58 15.09 -8.53
C LYS A 65 -13.18 15.51 -9.94
N ARG A 66 -12.48 16.65 -10.09
CA ARG A 66 -12.00 17.15 -11.39
C ARG A 66 -10.98 16.23 -12.04
N HIS A 67 -10.07 15.67 -11.25
CA HIS A 67 -8.94 14.87 -11.74
C HIS A 67 -9.12 13.36 -11.59
N ASN A 68 -10.35 12.92 -11.34
CA ASN A 68 -10.72 11.50 -11.17
C ASN A 68 -9.79 10.72 -10.20
N LEU A 69 -9.36 11.38 -9.12
CA LEU A 69 -8.54 10.75 -8.08
C LEU A 69 -9.47 10.01 -7.10
N SER A 70 -8.96 8.95 -6.47
CA SER A 70 -9.65 8.11 -5.50
C SER A 70 -8.90 8.09 -4.16
N LEU A 71 -9.57 7.68 -3.08
CA LEU A 71 -8.90 7.41 -1.80
C LEU A 71 -8.92 5.90 -1.60
N ARG A 72 -7.77 5.30 -1.34
CA ARG A 72 -7.57 3.87 -1.09
C ARG A 72 -6.84 3.65 0.22
N GLN A 73 -7.12 2.55 0.89
CA GLN A 73 -6.28 2.13 1.99
C GLN A 73 -5.07 1.43 1.40
N PRO A 74 -3.84 1.85 1.76
CA PRO A 74 -2.68 1.21 1.22
C PRO A 74 -2.44 -0.14 1.91
N GLU A 75 -2.09 -1.17 1.14
CA GLU A 75 -1.58 -2.43 1.65
C GLU A 75 -0.13 -2.26 2.11
N ALA A 76 0.19 -2.88 3.25
CA ALA A 76 1.54 -2.88 3.79
C ALA A 76 2.45 -3.78 2.94
N THR A 77 3.04 -3.21 1.90
CA THR A 77 4.02 -3.87 1.03
C THR A 77 5.42 -3.45 1.45
N SER A 78 6.28 -4.42 1.80
CA SER A 78 7.68 -4.11 2.11
C SER A 78 8.43 -3.72 0.83
N LEU A 79 9.42 -2.83 0.96
CA LEU A 79 10.26 -2.41 -0.16
C LEU A 79 10.94 -3.61 -0.86
N ALA A 80 11.31 -4.65 -0.10
CA ALA A 80 11.88 -5.87 -0.65
C ALA A 80 10.88 -6.68 -1.50
N ARG A 81 9.60 -6.70 -1.12
CA ARG A 81 8.55 -7.31 -1.94
C ARG A 81 8.31 -6.52 -3.22
N SER A 82 8.29 -5.19 -3.16
CA SER A 82 8.03 -4.38 -4.36
C SER A 82 9.18 -4.45 -5.37
N THR A 83 10.44 -4.46 -4.92
CA THR A 83 11.61 -4.59 -5.82
C THR A 83 11.80 -6.03 -6.32
N GLY A 84 11.46 -7.03 -5.51
CA GLY A 84 11.52 -8.44 -5.87
C GLY A 84 10.42 -8.88 -6.85
N PHE A 85 9.29 -8.17 -6.91
CA PHE A 85 8.16 -8.49 -7.79
C PHE A 85 8.37 -7.96 -9.23
N ASN A 86 9.43 -8.44 -9.88
CA ASN A 86 9.72 -8.14 -11.28
C ASN A 86 9.61 -9.41 -12.14
N LYS A 87 9.30 -9.24 -13.44
CA LYS A 87 9.04 -10.34 -14.37
C LYS A 87 10.19 -11.36 -14.42
N ILE A 88 11.44 -10.89 -14.35
CA ILE A 88 12.62 -11.76 -14.43
C ILE A 88 12.74 -12.63 -13.17
N ALA A 89 12.58 -12.04 -11.99
CA ALA A 89 12.64 -12.75 -10.72
C ALA A 89 11.47 -13.73 -10.56
N VAL A 90 10.27 -13.32 -10.96
CA VAL A 90 9.07 -14.16 -10.94
C VAL A 90 9.22 -15.35 -11.89
N ASN A 91 9.62 -15.12 -13.15
CA ASN A 91 9.84 -16.20 -14.10
C ASN A 91 10.91 -17.17 -13.60
N ARG A 92 12.05 -16.68 -13.12
CA ARG A 92 13.12 -17.51 -12.57
C ARG A 92 12.65 -18.40 -11.41
N PHE A 93 11.73 -17.90 -10.58
CA PHE A 93 11.15 -18.68 -9.50
C PHE A 93 10.28 -19.81 -10.05
N PHE A 94 9.37 -19.51 -10.97
CA PHE A 94 8.45 -20.50 -11.55
C PHE A 94 9.17 -21.52 -12.43
N ASP A 95 10.17 -21.12 -13.21
CA ASP A 95 10.99 -22.04 -14.01
C ASP A 95 11.69 -23.08 -13.10
N LYS A 96 12.23 -22.63 -11.96
CA LYS A 96 12.85 -23.53 -10.97
C LYS A 96 11.83 -24.43 -10.29
N LEU A 97 10.66 -23.88 -9.93
CA LEU A 97 9.59 -24.64 -9.31
C LEU A 97 9.10 -25.74 -10.24
N GLU A 98 8.89 -25.44 -11.52
CA GLU A 98 8.48 -26.39 -12.54
C GLU A 98 9.51 -27.51 -12.74
N SER A 99 10.81 -27.17 -12.79
CA SER A 99 11.90 -28.16 -12.86
C SER A 99 11.83 -29.15 -11.70
N ILE A 100 11.74 -28.64 -10.46
CA ILE A 100 11.71 -29.46 -9.25
C ILE A 100 10.46 -30.36 -9.22
N ILE A 101 9.29 -29.81 -9.56
CA ILE A 101 8.03 -30.57 -9.60
C ILE A 101 8.13 -31.70 -10.61
N THR A 102 8.65 -31.42 -11.80
CA THR A 102 8.76 -32.38 -12.90
C THR A 102 9.78 -33.47 -12.61
N GLU A 103 10.98 -33.11 -12.15
CA GLU A 103 12.06 -34.04 -11.82
C GLU A 103 11.67 -35.01 -10.70
N ASN A 104 11.01 -34.50 -9.67
CA ASN A 104 10.63 -35.29 -8.48
C ASN A 104 9.24 -35.91 -8.58
N LYS A 105 8.52 -35.69 -9.70
CA LYS A 105 7.14 -36.16 -9.92
C LYS A 105 6.23 -35.82 -8.73
N LEU A 106 6.31 -34.57 -8.27
CA LEU A 106 5.52 -34.10 -7.14
C LEU A 106 4.07 -33.89 -7.58
N ASP A 107 3.15 -34.48 -6.84
CA ASP A 107 1.71 -34.32 -7.04
C ASP A 107 1.13 -33.28 -6.07
N ALA A 108 -0.13 -32.92 -6.30
CA ALA A 108 -0.86 -31.96 -5.46
C ALA A 108 -0.97 -32.39 -3.98
N LEU A 109 -0.78 -33.67 -3.68
CA LEU A 109 -0.79 -34.21 -2.33
C LEU A 109 0.50 -33.94 -1.56
N ARG A 110 1.63 -33.75 -2.26
CA ARG A 110 2.98 -33.60 -1.68
C ARG A 110 3.47 -32.16 -1.62
N ILE A 111 2.80 -31.22 -2.28
CA ILE A 111 3.17 -29.80 -2.30
C ILE A 111 2.35 -29.07 -1.26
N PHE A 112 2.99 -28.66 -0.16
CA PHE A 112 2.38 -27.87 0.90
C PHE A 112 2.84 -26.42 0.83
N ASN A 113 1.88 -25.51 0.85
CA ASN A 113 2.15 -24.10 1.10
C ASN A 113 1.99 -23.82 2.60
N THR A 114 2.93 -23.06 3.17
CA THR A 114 2.89 -22.64 4.57
C THR A 114 2.97 -21.12 4.61
N ASP A 115 2.08 -20.50 5.37
CA ASP A 115 2.10 -19.05 5.57
C ASP A 115 1.83 -18.67 7.02
N GLU A 116 2.36 -17.52 7.42
CA GLU A 116 2.28 -16.98 8.77
C GLU A 116 1.31 -15.80 8.81
N THR A 117 0.41 -15.79 9.79
CA THR A 117 -0.44 -14.63 10.06
C THR A 117 -0.25 -14.12 11.49
N ALA A 118 -0.14 -12.80 11.58
CA ALA A 118 0.00 -12.08 12.83
C ALA A 118 -1.38 -11.87 13.46
N LEU A 119 -1.63 -12.53 14.59
CA LEU A 119 -2.80 -12.29 15.41
C LEU A 119 -2.49 -11.16 16.41
N SER A 120 -2.95 -9.96 16.09
CA SER A 120 -2.88 -8.80 16.99
C SER A 120 -4.20 -8.60 17.72
N THR A 121 -4.15 -8.38 19.02
CA THR A 121 -5.32 -8.00 19.85
C THR A 121 -5.65 -6.50 19.77
N VAL A 122 -4.82 -5.71 19.10
CA VAL A 122 -4.97 -4.25 19.00
C VAL A 122 -5.51 -3.87 17.63
N GLN A 123 -6.78 -3.44 17.57
CA GLN A 123 -7.37 -2.92 16.35
C GLN A 123 -6.79 -1.53 16.00
N LYS A 124 -5.98 -1.41 14.95
CA LYS A 124 -5.64 -0.10 14.37
C LYS A 124 -6.26 0.06 12.99
N LYS A 125 -7.22 0.98 12.88
CA LYS A 125 -7.70 1.46 11.56
C LYS A 125 -6.59 2.29 10.92
N GLN A 126 -5.97 1.77 9.85
CA GLN A 126 -5.05 2.55 9.04
C GLN A 126 -5.78 3.71 8.34
N GLN A 127 -5.12 4.86 8.22
CA GLN A 127 -5.66 6.02 7.51
C GLN A 127 -5.61 5.81 5.97
N LYS A 128 -6.68 6.20 5.27
CA LYS A 128 -6.81 6.10 3.80
C LYS A 128 -5.87 7.10 3.09
N VAL A 129 -5.14 6.65 2.06
CA VAL A 129 -4.27 7.45 1.17
C VAL A 129 -4.96 7.73 -0.18
N VAL A 130 -4.46 8.66 -1.00
CA VAL A 130 -5.05 9.00 -2.32
C VAL A 130 -4.37 8.20 -3.44
N SER A 131 -5.13 7.71 -4.43
CA SER A 131 -4.63 6.98 -5.62
C SER A 131 -5.59 7.15 -6.81
N LEU A 132 -5.19 6.83 -8.04
CA LEU A 132 -6.08 6.91 -9.22
C LEU A 132 -7.34 6.02 -9.12
N THR A 133 -8.48 6.51 -9.63
CA THR A 133 -9.72 5.71 -9.72
C THR A 133 -9.52 4.54 -10.69
N GLY A 134 -9.86 3.32 -10.24
CA GLY A 134 -9.69 2.09 -11.02
C GLY A 134 -8.45 1.26 -10.66
N ARG A 135 -7.51 1.80 -9.87
CA ARG A 135 -6.42 0.99 -9.28
C ARG A 135 -6.86 0.34 -7.96
N HIS A 136 -6.65 -0.98 -7.89
CA HIS A 136 -7.00 -1.81 -6.74
C HIS A 136 -5.82 -1.98 -5.76
N GLN A 137 -4.58 -1.96 -6.26
CA GLN A 137 -3.38 -2.09 -5.43
C GLN A 137 -2.77 -0.70 -5.15
N VAL A 138 -2.66 -0.35 -3.87
CA VAL A 138 -2.05 0.90 -3.39
C VAL A 138 -1.16 0.52 -2.21
N GLY A 139 0.10 0.94 -2.17
CA GLY A 139 1.06 0.54 -1.13
C GLY A 139 1.39 1.65 -0.13
N LYS A 140 1.81 1.29 1.09
CA LYS A 140 2.44 2.21 2.07
C LYS A 140 3.50 1.48 2.89
N LEU A 141 4.67 2.09 3.01
CA LEU A 141 5.74 1.62 3.88
C LEU A 141 5.35 1.85 5.35
N THR A 142 5.34 0.80 6.17
CA THR A 142 5.01 0.86 7.60
C THR A 142 6.22 0.53 8.46
N SER A 143 6.44 1.30 9.52
CA SER A 143 7.47 1.03 10.54
C SER A 143 6.97 0.02 11.59
N ALA A 144 7.88 -0.73 12.21
CA ALA A 144 7.61 -1.92 13.02
C ALA A 144 6.61 -1.70 14.17
N GLU A 145 5.58 -2.56 14.26
CA GLU A 145 4.54 -2.47 15.31
C GLU A 145 4.99 -3.11 16.64
N ARG A 146 4.83 -2.36 17.74
CA ARG A 146 4.99 -2.86 19.13
C ARG A 146 3.64 -3.32 19.69
N GLY A 147 3.28 -4.58 19.43
CA GLY A 147 2.17 -5.30 20.06
C GLY A 147 2.59 -6.67 20.59
N LEU A 148 1.83 -7.25 21.53
CA LEU A 148 1.91 -8.68 21.88
C LEU A 148 1.18 -9.47 20.78
N THR A 149 1.89 -9.78 19.71
CA THR A 149 1.37 -10.55 18.58
C THR A 149 1.61 -12.04 18.83
N ALA A 150 0.57 -12.86 18.70
CA ALA A 150 0.73 -14.31 18.54
C ALA A 150 0.85 -14.62 17.03
N THR A 151 1.74 -15.52 16.65
CA THR A 151 1.88 -15.94 15.25
C THR A 151 1.11 -17.23 15.05
N ALA A 152 0.17 -17.24 14.10
CA ALA A 152 -0.48 -18.46 13.65
C ALA A 152 0.18 -18.93 12.34
N ILE A 153 0.58 -20.19 12.29
CA ILE A 153 1.14 -20.84 11.10
C ILE A 153 0.08 -21.77 10.53
N PHE A 154 -0.24 -21.57 9.25
CA PHE A 154 -1.16 -22.42 8.50
C PHE A 154 -0.39 -23.15 7.41
N CYS A 155 -0.70 -24.42 7.21
CA CYS A 155 -0.07 -25.25 6.18
C CYS A 155 -1.12 -26.11 5.49
N ALA A 156 -1.19 -26.05 4.17
CA ALA A 156 -2.14 -26.80 3.37
C ALA A 156 -1.58 -27.17 1.99
N ASN A 157 -2.08 -28.25 1.40
CA ASN A 157 -1.76 -28.66 0.04
C ASN A 157 -2.91 -28.38 -0.94
N ALA A 158 -2.62 -28.48 -2.24
CA ALA A 158 -3.61 -28.23 -3.30
C ALA A 158 -4.69 -29.32 -3.41
N ALA A 159 -4.47 -30.49 -2.80
CA ALA A 159 -5.46 -31.57 -2.71
C ALA A 159 -6.51 -31.35 -1.60
N GLY A 160 -6.39 -30.27 -0.80
CA GLY A 160 -7.34 -29.93 0.25
C GLY A 160 -6.98 -30.46 1.64
N ASN A 161 -5.81 -31.08 1.81
CA ASN A 161 -5.32 -31.46 3.13
C ASN A 161 -4.74 -30.23 3.83
N ALA A 162 -5.14 -30.01 5.07
CA ALA A 162 -4.59 -28.98 5.93
C ALA A 162 -3.96 -29.60 7.18
N ILE A 163 -2.77 -29.13 7.53
CA ILE A 163 -2.14 -29.44 8.82
C ILE A 163 -2.81 -28.55 9.89
N PRO A 164 -3.13 -29.09 11.08
CA PRO A 164 -3.66 -28.29 12.17
C PRO A 164 -2.82 -27.02 12.42
N PRO A 165 -3.46 -25.85 12.60
CA PRO A 165 -2.73 -24.60 12.76
C PRO A 165 -1.88 -24.60 14.03
N MET A 166 -0.66 -24.06 13.92
CA MET A 166 0.25 -23.92 15.06
C MET A 166 0.24 -22.48 15.56
N LEU A 167 0.07 -22.30 16.87
CA LEU A 167 0.13 -20.98 17.51
C LEU A 167 1.45 -20.82 18.26
N VAL A 168 2.24 -19.84 17.84
CA VAL A 168 3.51 -19.46 18.47
C VAL A 168 3.29 -18.23 19.35
N TYR A 169 3.46 -18.40 20.65
CA TYR A 169 3.32 -17.33 21.63
C TYR A 169 4.68 -16.71 21.97
N LYS A 170 4.70 -15.38 22.11
CA LYS A 170 5.91 -14.64 22.48
C LYS A 170 6.46 -15.13 23.82
N ARG A 171 7.76 -15.44 23.88
CA ARG A 171 8.53 -15.89 25.07
C ARG A 171 8.24 -17.31 25.57
N LYS A 172 7.48 -18.12 24.84
CA LYS A 172 7.44 -19.56 25.10
C LYS A 172 8.52 -20.23 24.25
N ARG A 173 9.56 -20.81 24.87
CA ARG A 173 10.49 -21.69 24.15
C ARG A 173 9.70 -22.92 23.70
N MET A 174 9.80 -23.25 22.41
CA MET A 174 9.37 -24.56 21.91
C MET A 174 10.32 -25.63 22.40
#